data_AF-A0A944KRX3-F1
#
_entry.id   AF-A0A944KRX3-F1
#
_cell.length_a   1.000
_cell.length_b   1.000
_cell.length_c   1.000
_cell.angle_alpha   90.00
_cell.angle_beta   90.00
_cell.angle_gamma   90.00
#
_symmetry.space_group_name_H-M   'P 1'
#
loop_
_entity.id
_entity.type
_entity.pdbx_description
1 polymer ?
#
loop_
_entity_poly.entity_id
_entity_poly.type
_entity_poly.pdbx_seq_one_letter_code
_entity_poly.pdbx_strand_id
1 'polypeptide(L)'
;MFVQLKTGYDTDAGPSWIASVRFSKSWSTIYFHGRTLARVTGTAHANFDSNFYDVESGERYWVSGPKRNKTDARYGRGKPTVEDDASAAYEAFLGGGSLPGRERG
;
A
#
# COMPACT_ATOMS: atom_id res chain seq x y z
N MET A 1 -5.33 3.41 0.03
CA MET A 1 -4.45 2.38 0.62
C MET A 1 -3.10 3.00 0.95
N PHE A 2 -2.39 2.48 1.95
CA PHE A 2 -0.98 2.76 2.13
C PHE A 2 -0.17 1.82 1.23
N VAL A 3 0.74 2.38 0.44
CA VAL A 3 1.65 1.64 -0.45
C VAL A 3 3.06 2.14 -0.19
N GLN A 4 4.04 1.25 -0.06
CA GLN A 4 5.45 1.62 0.09
C GLN A 4 6.33 0.77 -0.83
N LEU A 5 7.24 1.40 -1.56
CA LEU A 5 8.28 0.72 -2.31
C LEU A 5 9.37 0.23 -1.35
N LYS A 6 9.72 -1.05 -1.45
CA LYS A 6 10.67 -1.73 -0.56
C LYS A 6 11.98 -2.07 -1.25
N THR A 7 11.94 -2.37 -2.55
CA THR A 7 13.15 -2.64 -3.33
C THR A 7 14.07 -1.43 -3.35
N GLY A 8 15.34 -1.63 -3.01
CA GLY A 8 16.37 -0.59 -3.03
C GLY A 8 16.41 0.30 -1.79
N TYR A 9 15.60 0.03 -0.76
CA TYR A 9 15.53 0.84 0.46
C TYR A 9 15.65 -0.02 1.72
N ASP A 10 16.75 0.15 2.43
CA ASP A 10 16.95 -0.49 3.74
C ASP A 10 16.06 0.17 4.82
N THR A 11 15.71 -0.60 5.85
CA THR A 11 15.01 -0.10 7.06
C THR A 11 13.70 0.65 6.78
N ASP A 12 12.96 0.23 5.76
CA ASP A 12 11.60 0.72 5.46
C ASP A 12 11.55 2.21 5.14
N ALA A 13 12.64 2.74 4.56
CA ALA A 13 12.79 4.16 4.21
C ALA A 13 12.40 4.49 2.77
N GLY A 14 11.77 3.56 2.05
CA GLY A 14 11.37 3.79 0.66
C GLY A 14 10.19 4.74 0.52
N PRO A 15 10.02 5.34 -0.68
CA PRO A 15 8.87 6.18 -0.99
C PRO A 15 7.56 5.48 -0.64
N SER A 16 6.62 6.25 -0.10
CA SER A 16 5.32 5.73 0.31
C SER A 16 4.19 6.69 -0.03
N TRP A 17 3.00 6.12 -0.17
CA TRP A 17 1.82 6.82 -0.68
C TRP A 17 0.56 6.44 0.10
N ILE A 18 -0.34 7.40 0.25
CA ILE A 18 -1.76 7.14 0.45
C ILE A 18 -2.44 7.34 -0.90
N ALA A 19 -2.82 6.23 -1.52
CA ALA A 19 -3.26 6.21 -2.92
C ALA A 19 -4.62 5.52 -3.08
N SER A 20 -5.41 5.93 -4.06
CA SER A 20 -6.53 5.12 -4.54
C SER A 20 -5.95 3.94 -5.32
N VAL A 21 -6.45 2.73 -5.07
CA VAL A 21 -5.95 1.54 -5.80
C VAL A 21 -7.13 0.69 -6.23
N ARG A 22 -6.97 0.01 -7.37
CA ARG A 22 -7.96 -0.96 -7.83
C ARG A 22 -7.51 -2.37 -7.49
N PHE A 23 -8.37 -3.13 -6.83
CA PHE A 23 -8.15 -4.57 -6.60
C PHE A 23 -8.74 -5.41 -7.74
N SER A 24 -8.15 -6.56 -8.00
CA SER A 24 -8.84 -7.64 -8.73
C SER A 24 -9.98 -8.21 -7.88
N LYS A 25 -10.91 -8.94 -8.52
CA LYS A 25 -12.04 -9.59 -7.83
C LYS A 25 -11.61 -10.52 -6.69
N SER A 26 -10.46 -11.19 -6.85
CA SER A 26 -9.87 -12.10 -5.86
C SER A 26 -9.01 -11.39 -4.82
N TRP A 27 -8.85 -10.06 -4.89
CA TRP A 27 -7.96 -9.27 -4.02
C TRP A 27 -6.47 -9.65 -4.10
N SER A 28 -6.10 -10.50 -5.05
CA SER A 28 -4.73 -10.99 -5.23
C SER A 28 -3.86 -10.08 -6.11
N THR A 29 -4.46 -9.07 -6.74
CA THR A 29 -3.77 -8.14 -7.64
C THR A 29 -4.22 -6.72 -7.36
N ILE A 30 -3.27 -5.79 -7.40
CA ILE A 30 -3.49 -4.35 -7.23
C ILE A 30 -2.98 -3.62 -8.48
N TYR A 31 -3.76 -2.67 -8.97
CA TYR A 31 -3.33 -1.74 -10.01
C TYR A 31 -3.02 -0.39 -9.36
N PHE A 32 -1.78 0.06 -9.50
CA PHE A 32 -1.25 1.25 -8.83
C PHE A 32 -0.17 1.89 -9.71
N HIS A 33 -0.27 3.19 -10.01
CA HIS A 33 0.71 3.94 -10.82
C HIS A 33 1.02 3.30 -12.18
N GLY A 34 0.02 2.75 -12.86
CA GLY A 34 0.21 2.02 -14.11
C GLY A 34 0.88 0.64 -13.96
N ARG A 35 1.23 0.24 -12.74
CA ARG A 35 1.85 -1.05 -12.42
C ARG A 35 0.80 -2.08 -12.03
N THR A 36 1.15 -3.34 -12.26
CA THR A 36 0.34 -4.49 -11.83
C THR A 36 1.08 -5.21 -10.71
N LEU A 37 0.60 -5.05 -9.48
CA LEU A 37 1.18 -5.68 -8.31
C LEU A 37 0.48 -7.00 -8.00
N ALA A 38 1.22 -8.11 -8.03
CA ALA A 38 0.72 -9.41 -7.61
C ALA A 38 1.02 -9.64 -6.12
N ARG A 39 0.06 -10.22 -5.40
CA ARG A 39 0.24 -10.60 -4.01
C ARG A 39 1.34 -11.67 -3.92
N VAL A 40 2.23 -11.51 -2.95
CA VAL A 40 3.19 -12.55 -2.58
C VAL A 40 2.42 -13.78 -2.08
N THR A 41 2.65 -14.93 -2.69
CA THR A 41 2.06 -16.22 -2.31
C THR A 41 3.13 -17.29 -2.15
N GLY A 42 2.85 -18.29 -1.30
CA GLY A 42 3.79 -19.37 -1.01
C GLY A 42 5.06 -18.91 -0.29
N THR A 43 6.03 -19.81 -0.18
CA THR A 43 7.31 -19.55 0.50
C THR A 43 8.37 -18.92 -0.40
N ALA A 44 8.26 -19.11 -1.72
CA ALA A 44 9.26 -18.65 -2.70
C ALA A 44 9.47 -17.13 -2.73
N HIS A 45 8.47 -16.36 -2.29
CA HIS A 45 8.52 -14.91 -2.20
C HIS A 45 8.20 -14.38 -0.80
N ALA A 46 8.07 -15.27 0.20
CA ALA A 46 7.82 -14.92 1.59
C ALA A 46 9.06 -14.30 2.24
N ASN A 47 9.42 -13.11 1.79
CA ASN A 47 10.33 -12.24 2.51
C ASN A 47 9.45 -11.35 3.39
N PHE A 48 9.68 -11.42 4.70
CA PHE A 48 8.94 -10.71 5.75
C PHE A 48 8.82 -9.18 5.57
N ASP A 49 9.46 -8.64 4.53
CA ASP A 49 9.60 -7.23 4.25
C ASP A 49 8.81 -6.75 3.01
N SER A 50 7.87 -7.56 2.49
CA SER A 50 6.94 -7.13 1.43
C SER A 50 5.76 -8.10 1.34
N ASN A 51 4.63 -7.65 0.78
CA ASN A 51 3.46 -8.50 0.57
C ASN A 51 2.89 -8.43 -0.86
N PHE A 52 3.44 -7.56 -1.71
CA PHE A 52 3.18 -7.48 -3.14
C PHE A 52 4.48 -7.29 -3.91
N TYR A 53 4.48 -7.64 -5.19
CA TYR A 53 5.55 -7.31 -6.13
C TYR A 53 4.96 -6.89 -7.48
N ASP A 54 5.64 -5.99 -8.17
CA ASP A 54 5.31 -5.61 -9.54
C ASP A 54 5.68 -6.75 -10.50
N VAL A 55 4.73 -7.19 -11.32
CA VAL A 55 4.90 -8.35 -12.21
C VAL A 55 5.89 -8.09 -13.34
N GLU A 56 6.11 -6.82 -13.71
CA GLU A 56 7.02 -6.46 -14.80
C GLU A 56 8.46 -6.27 -14.28
N SER A 57 8.64 -5.47 -13.23
CA SER A 57 9.97 -5.09 -12.72
C SER A 57 10.51 -6.01 -11.62
N GLY A 58 9.65 -6.77 -10.95
CA GLY A 58 10.01 -7.53 -9.74
C GLY A 58 10.23 -6.65 -8.50
N GLU A 59 9.97 -5.34 -8.58
CA GLU A 59 10.04 -4.44 -7.42
C GLU A 59 9.03 -4.87 -6.35
N ARG A 60 9.45 -4.83 -5.09
CA ARG A 60 8.68 -5.29 -3.95
C ARG A 60 8.01 -4.11 -3.26
N TYR A 61 6.78 -4.35 -2.83
CA TYR A 61 5.92 -3.37 -2.21
C TYR A 61 5.33 -3.90 -0.91
N TRP A 62 5.16 -3.00 0.05
CA TRP A 62 4.28 -3.19 1.18
C TRP A 62 2.96 -2.47 0.93
N VAL A 63 1.85 -3.18 1.03
CA VAL A 63 0.50 -2.62 0.87
C VAL A 63 -0.38 -2.96 2.06
N SER A 64 -1.00 -1.95 2.65
CA SER A 64 -1.95 -2.09 3.76
C SER A 64 -3.03 -1.02 3.72
N GLY A 65 -4.04 -1.14 4.59
CA GLY A 65 -4.91 0.01 4.86
C GLY A 65 -4.12 1.10 5.58
N PRO A 66 -4.42 2.39 5.35
CA PRO A 66 -3.84 3.46 6.13
C PRO A 66 -4.27 3.39 7.60
N LYS A 67 -3.46 3.93 8.51
CA LYS A 67 -3.72 4.01 9.94
C LYS A 67 -4.24 5.40 10.29
N ARG A 68 -5.26 5.45 11.17
CA ARG A 68 -5.82 6.73 11.65
C ARG A 68 -4.78 7.57 12.42
N ASN A 69 -3.86 6.92 13.10
CA ASN A 69 -2.77 7.58 13.83
C ASN A 69 -1.59 8.02 12.94
N LYS A 70 -1.68 7.82 11.61
CA LYS A 70 -0.66 8.22 10.63
C LYS A 70 0.73 7.60 10.83
N THR A 71 0.82 6.45 11.52
CA THR A 71 2.07 5.70 11.76
C THR A 71 2.25 4.55 10.76
N ASP A 72 1.88 4.79 9.51
CA ASP A 72 1.90 3.77 8.45
C ASP A 72 3.31 3.27 8.14
N ALA A 73 4.24 4.20 7.97
CA ALA A 73 5.65 3.89 7.77
C ALA A 73 6.27 3.28 9.03
N ARG A 74 6.96 2.15 8.87
CA ARG A 74 7.71 1.53 9.97
C ARG A 74 8.82 2.48 10.44
N TYR A 75 9.11 2.45 11.73
CA TYR A 75 10.10 3.30 12.39
C TYR A 75 9.84 4.83 12.27
N GLY A 76 8.65 5.23 11.82
CA GLY A 76 8.31 6.64 11.63
C GLY A 76 9.13 7.34 10.54
N ARG A 77 9.77 6.59 9.64
CA ARG A 77 10.58 7.15 8.57
C ARG A 77 9.69 7.60 7.42
N GLY A 78 9.46 8.91 7.36
CA GLY A 78 8.74 9.56 6.27
C GLY A 78 7.24 9.62 6.49
N LYS A 79 6.63 10.62 5.85
CA LYS A 79 5.18 10.72 5.70
C LYS A 79 4.86 10.27 4.28
N PRO A 80 3.84 9.41 4.10
CA PRO A 80 3.41 9.06 2.75
C PRO A 80 2.92 10.30 2.02
N THR A 81 3.22 10.38 0.73
CA THR A 81 2.58 11.33 -0.18
C THR A 81 1.11 10.97 -0.30
N VAL A 82 0.21 11.89 0.03
CA VAL A 82 -1.22 11.68 -0.16
C VAL A 82 -1.56 12.08 -1.59
N GLU A 83 -2.14 11.18 -2.36
CA GLU A 83 -2.58 11.47 -3.72
C GLU A 83 -3.88 12.26 -3.72
N ASP A 84 -4.02 13.16 -4.69
CA ASP A 84 -5.16 14.09 -4.76
C ASP A 84 -6.50 13.35 -4.79
N ASP A 85 -6.58 12.26 -5.55
CA ASP A 85 -7.77 11.41 -5.71
C ASP A 85 -8.10 10.59 -4.45
N ALA A 86 -7.14 10.40 -3.56
CA ALA A 86 -7.28 9.70 -2.30
C ALA A 86 -7.51 10.65 -1.11
N SER A 87 -7.21 11.94 -1.26
CA SER A 87 -7.14 12.90 -0.15
C SER A 87 -8.46 13.01 0.61
N ALA A 88 -9.58 13.25 -0.07
CA ALA A 88 -10.89 13.40 0.56
C ALA A 88 -11.33 12.13 1.32
N ALA A 89 -11.14 10.95 0.72
CA ALA A 89 -11.46 9.68 1.37
C ALA A 89 -10.55 9.42 2.58
N TYR A 90 -9.27 9.80 2.48
CA TYR A 90 -8.34 9.68 3.58
C TYR A 90 -8.68 10.63 4.73
N GLU A 91 -9.02 11.89 4.45
CA GLU A 91 -9.47 12.86 5.46
C GLU A 91 -10.73 12.39 6.21
N ALA A 92 -11.74 11.89 5.47
CA ALA A 92 -12.92 11.30 6.07
C ALA A 92 -12.57 10.10 6.98
N PHE A 93 -11.63 9.25 6.54
CA PHE A 93 -11.09 8.17 7.35
C PHE A 93 -10.25 8.67 8.54
N LEU A 94 -9.60 9.82 8.49
CA LEU A 94 -8.94 10.36 9.68
C LEU A 94 -9.98 10.88 10.69
N GLY A 95 -11.12 11.37 10.21
CA GLY A 95 -12.23 11.87 11.02
C GLY A 95 -13.18 10.84 11.63
N GLY A 96 -12.92 9.53 11.47
CA GLY A 96 -13.78 8.46 12.02
C GLY A 96 -14.55 7.66 10.98
N GLY A 97 -14.61 8.13 9.73
CA GLY A 97 -15.27 7.43 8.63
C GLY A 97 -14.60 6.12 8.23
N SER A 98 -15.27 5.36 7.36
CA SER A 98 -14.74 4.14 6.74
C SER A 98 -14.00 4.45 5.43
N LEU A 99 -13.06 3.60 5.04
CA LEU A 99 -12.44 3.68 3.72
C LEU A 99 -13.38 3.06 2.66
N PRO A 100 -13.46 3.65 1.47
CA PRO A 100 -14.19 3.06 0.34
C PRO A 100 -13.72 1.64 0.05
N GLY A 101 -14.66 0.74 -0.24
CA GLY A 101 -14.35 -0.65 -0.60
C GLY A 101 -13.97 -1.57 0.56
N ARG A 102 -13.94 -1.07 1.80
CA ARG A 102 -13.74 -1.87 3.02
C ARG A 102 -14.98 -1.96 3.90
N GLU A 103 -16.13 -1.61 3.34
CA GLU A 103 -17.42 -1.46 4.05
C GLU A 103 -18.03 -2.79 4.52
N ARG A 104 -17.49 -3.93 4.07
CA ARG A 104 -17.94 -5.29 4.43
C ARG A 104 -16.79 -6.23 4.82
N GLY A 105 -15.69 -5.66 5.36
CA GLY A 105 -14.52 -6.41 5.80
C GLY A 105 -14.53 -6.72 7.29
#